data_AF-A0AB34K909-F1
#
_entry.id   AF-A0AB34K909-F1
#
_cell.length_a   1.000
_cell.length_b   1.000
_cell.length_c   1.000
_cell.angle_alpha   90.00
_cell.angle_beta   90.00
_cell.angle_gamma   90.00
#
_symmetry.space_group_name_H-M   'P 1'
#
loop_
_entity.id
_entity.type
_entity.pdbx_description
1 polymer ?
#
loop_
_entity_poly.entity_id
_entity_poly.type
_entity_poly.pdbx_seq_one_letter_code
_entity_poly.pdbx_strand_id
1 'polypeptide(L)'
;MWLSRINMFSSDGKSRSFADDTTGYGGGEGIATVILKPLADALRDNDPIRAVIKGTGVNQDGHTKGITVPNPEAQLDLIRSTYLAAELSFADTG
;
A
#
# COMPACT_ATOMS: atom_id res chain seq x y z
N MET A 1 -11.44 -20.38 -4.79
CA MET A 1 -12.87 -20.77 -4.90
C MET A 1 -13.85 -19.67 -4.46
N TRP A 2 -13.67 -18.96 -3.34
CA TRP A 2 -14.56 -17.86 -2.91
C TRP A 2 -14.37 -16.55 -3.70
N LEU A 3 -13.13 -16.09 -3.89
CA LEU A 3 -12.81 -14.87 -4.65
C LEU A 3 -13.32 -14.91 -6.10
N SER A 4 -13.35 -16.11 -6.70
CA SER A 4 -13.94 -16.34 -8.02
C SER A 4 -15.46 -16.11 -8.01
N ARG A 5 -16.17 -16.41 -6.91
CA ARG A 5 -17.63 -16.22 -6.80
C ARG A 5 -18.03 -14.76 -6.68
N ILE A 6 -17.13 -13.90 -6.21
CA ILE A 6 -17.33 -12.44 -6.15
C ILE A 6 -16.59 -11.72 -7.29
N ASN A 7 -16.15 -12.46 -8.31
CA ASN A 7 -15.58 -11.94 -9.56
C ASN A 7 -14.35 -11.04 -9.37
N MET A 8 -13.47 -11.35 -8.41
CA MET A 8 -12.25 -10.57 -8.14
C MET A 8 -11.06 -10.95 -9.02
N PHE A 9 -11.00 -12.17 -9.55
CA PHE A 9 -9.90 -12.61 -10.39
C PHE A 9 -10.11 -12.19 -11.85
N SER A 10 -9.03 -11.74 -12.48
CA SER A 10 -8.95 -11.59 -13.93
C SER A 10 -9.14 -12.93 -14.64
N SER A 11 -9.73 -12.91 -15.84
CA SER A 11 -10.01 -14.12 -16.62
C SER A 11 -8.73 -14.77 -17.17
N ASP A 12 -7.69 -13.98 -17.40
CA ASP A 12 -6.38 -14.43 -17.88
C ASP A 12 -5.32 -14.52 -16.77
N GLY A 13 -5.73 -14.31 -15.51
CA GLY A 13 -4.86 -14.42 -14.34
C GLY A 13 -3.80 -13.33 -14.21
N LYS A 14 -3.95 -12.20 -14.92
CA LYS A 14 -3.01 -11.07 -14.90
C LYS A 14 -3.59 -9.84 -14.21
N SER A 15 -2.76 -9.15 -13.43
CA SER A 15 -3.05 -7.80 -12.93
C SER A 15 -2.59 -6.77 -13.97
N ARG A 16 -3.54 -6.06 -14.60
CA ARG A 16 -3.26 -4.98 -15.56
C ARG A 16 -3.49 -3.61 -14.91
N SER A 17 -2.61 -3.20 -14.00
CA SER A 17 -2.78 -1.95 -13.26
C SER A 17 -2.90 -0.75 -14.21
N PHE A 18 -3.99 0.02 -14.06
CA PHE A 18 -4.29 1.23 -14.83
C PHE A 18 -4.60 1.03 -16.33
N ALA A 19 -4.80 -0.20 -16.79
CA ALA A 19 -5.28 -0.46 -18.14
C ALA A 19 -6.80 -0.20 -18.26
N ASP A 20 -7.25 0.16 -19.45
CA ASP A 20 -8.67 0.33 -19.77
C ASP A 20 -9.44 -1.00 -19.82
N ASP A 21 -8.74 -2.11 -20.11
CA ASP A 21 -9.28 -3.47 -20.25
C ASP A 21 -9.14 -4.34 -18.98
N THR A 22 -9.05 -3.71 -17.80
CA THR A 22 -8.85 -4.41 -16.53
C THR A 22 -10.13 -5.13 -16.08
N THR A 23 -10.04 -6.43 -15.78
CA THR A 23 -11.20 -7.25 -15.37
C THR A 23 -11.08 -7.89 -13.98
N GLY A 24 -10.03 -7.56 -13.22
CA GLY A 24 -9.70 -8.16 -11.92
C GLY A 24 -8.20 -8.20 -11.71
N TYR A 25 -7.72 -8.99 -10.73
CA TYR A 25 -6.29 -9.17 -10.47
C TYR A 25 -5.82 -10.62 -10.68
N GLY A 26 -4.51 -10.81 -10.81
CA GLY A 26 -3.86 -12.12 -10.85
C GLY A 26 -3.40 -12.58 -9.46
N GLY A 27 -3.75 -13.80 -9.06
CA GLY A 27 -3.27 -14.37 -7.79
C GLY A 27 -1.76 -14.60 -7.81
N GLY A 28 -1.10 -14.46 -6.66
CA GLY A 28 0.33 -14.70 -6.50
C GLY A 28 0.66 -15.18 -5.08
N GLU A 29 1.81 -15.84 -4.94
CA GLU A 29 2.32 -16.37 -3.68
C GLU A 29 3.75 -15.83 -3.44
N GLY A 30 4.14 -15.63 -2.18
CA GLY A 30 5.48 -15.14 -1.83
C GLY A 30 5.66 -14.96 -0.33
N ILE A 31 6.92 -14.89 0.11
CA ILE A 31 7.31 -14.63 1.50
C ILE A 31 8.48 -13.64 1.55
N ALA A 32 8.43 -12.69 2.48
CA ALA A 32 9.50 -11.72 2.73
C ALA A 32 9.50 -11.28 4.19
N THR A 33 10.68 -10.94 4.72
CA THR A 33 10.88 -10.39 6.06
C THR A 33 11.81 -9.19 5.99
N VAL A 34 11.52 -8.15 6.76
CA VAL A 34 12.40 -6.99 6.96
C VAL A 34 12.75 -6.86 8.43
N ILE A 35 13.97 -6.40 8.71
CA ILE A 35 14.42 -6.09 10.06
C ILE A 35 14.47 -4.56 10.19
N LEU A 36 13.81 -4.04 11.22
CA LEU A 36 13.70 -2.61 11.47
C LEU A 36 14.48 -2.24 12.73
N LYS A 37 15.06 -1.06 12.71
CA LYS A 37 15.80 -0.47 13.81
C LYS A 37 15.68 1.05 13.75
N PRO A 38 15.61 1.77 14.89
CA PRO A 38 15.69 3.23 14.88
C PRO A 38 16.96 3.69 14.14
N LEU A 39 16.81 4.67 13.24
CA LEU A 39 17.91 5.10 12.36
C LEU A 39 19.17 5.51 13.15
N ALA A 40 18.99 6.23 14.26
CA ALA A 40 20.11 6.65 15.10
C ALA A 40 20.91 5.46 15.66
N ASP A 41 20.22 4.39 16.08
CA ASP A 41 20.89 3.19 16.58
C ASP A 41 21.54 2.40 15.44
N ALA A 42 20.91 2.33 14.27
CA ALA A 42 21.50 1.68 13.09
C ALA A 42 22.79 2.37 12.65
N LEU A 43 22.81 3.71 12.66
CA LEU A 43 24.01 4.51 12.38
C LEU A 43 25.09 4.32 13.46
N ARG A 44 24.72 4.36 14.75
CA ARG A 44 25.65 4.16 15.87
C ARG A 44 26.35 2.80 15.77
N ASP A 45 25.59 1.76 15.46
CA ASP A 45 26.10 0.40 15.43
C ASP A 45 26.70 0.03 14.05
N ASN A 46 26.74 0.98 13.11
CA ASN A 46 27.26 0.83 11.75
C ASN A 46 26.58 -0.32 10.98
N ASP A 47 25.26 -0.44 11.14
CA ASP A 47 24.46 -1.45 10.46
C ASP A 47 24.28 -1.13 8.95
N PRO A 48 24.15 -2.15 8.09
CA PRO A 48 23.81 -1.94 6.68
C PRO A 48 22.36 -1.46 6.53
N ILE A 49 22.17 -0.19 6.18
CA ILE A 49 20.84 0.42 5.97
C ILE A 49 20.46 0.33 4.49
N ARG A 50 19.32 -0.32 4.19
CA ARG A 50 18.80 -0.45 2.81
C ARG A 50 17.85 0.69 2.42
N ALA A 51 17.07 1.18 3.38
CA ALA A 51 16.13 2.30 3.21
C ALA A 51 15.75 2.85 4.60
N VAL A 52 15.11 4.02 4.62
CA VAL A 52 14.55 4.63 5.83
C VAL A 52 13.05 4.79 5.65
N ILE A 53 12.25 4.24 6.59
CA ILE A 53 10.81 4.47 6.62
C ILE A 53 10.58 5.83 7.29
N LYS A 54 10.14 6.82 6.50
CA LYS A 54 9.93 8.20 6.97
C LYS A 54 8.64 8.38 7.77
N GLY A 55 7.62 7.58 7.47
CA GLY A 55 6.36 7.55 8.20
C GLY A 55 5.43 6.46 7.67
N THR A 56 4.43 6.10 8.47
CA THR A 56 3.38 5.15 8.12
C THR A 56 2.04 5.68 8.63
N GLY A 57 0.95 5.29 7.97
CA GLY A 57 -0.40 5.66 8.39
C GLY A 57 -1.40 4.58 8.02
N VAL A 58 -2.51 4.51 8.76
CA VAL A 58 -3.62 3.60 8.51
C VAL A 58 -4.95 4.31 8.76
N ASN A 59 -5.97 4.01 7.96
CA ASN A 59 -7.35 4.42 8.21
C ASN A 59 -8.34 3.35 7.68
N GLN A 60 -9.61 3.73 7.49
CA GLN A 60 -10.67 2.85 7.01
C GLN A 60 -11.55 3.60 5.99
N ASP A 61 -12.06 2.86 5.00
CA ASP A 61 -12.94 3.41 3.95
C ASP A 61 -14.30 3.92 4.47
N GLY A 62 -14.69 3.50 5.67
CA GLY A 62 -15.92 3.92 6.33
C GLY A 62 -17.18 3.35 5.65
N HIS A 63 -18.23 4.17 5.55
CA HIS A 63 -19.48 3.75 4.91
C HIS A 63 -19.42 3.93 3.39
N THR A 64 -19.44 2.82 2.65
CA THR A 64 -19.49 2.80 1.18
C THR A 64 -20.68 1.96 0.69
N LYS A 65 -20.91 1.91 -0.63
CA LYS A 65 -22.03 1.16 -1.24
C LYS A 65 -21.92 -0.37 -1.10
N GLY A 66 -20.82 -0.88 -0.57
CA GLY A 66 -20.60 -2.28 -0.29
C GLY A 66 -19.23 -2.47 0.37
N ILE A 67 -19.09 -3.49 1.21
CA ILE A 67 -17.89 -3.70 2.05
C ILE A 67 -16.56 -3.75 1.27
N THR A 68 -16.59 -4.08 -0.01
CA THR A 68 -15.39 -4.16 -0.89
C THR A 68 -15.23 -2.96 -1.83
N VAL A 69 -16.12 -1.96 -1.75
CA VAL A 69 -16.07 -0.77 -2.60
C VAL A 69 -15.09 0.24 -1.98
N PRO A 70 -13.99 0.60 -2.67
CA PRO A 70 -12.99 1.51 -2.13
C PRO A 70 -13.53 2.95 -2.02
N ASN A 71 -12.98 3.73 -1.09
CA ASN A 71 -13.33 5.14 -0.90
C ASN A 71 -12.15 6.07 -1.30
N PRO A 72 -12.27 6.85 -2.40
CA PRO A 72 -11.18 7.72 -2.86
C PRO A 72 -10.85 8.85 -1.87
N GLU A 73 -11.84 9.40 -1.17
CA GLU A 73 -11.61 10.47 -0.18
C GLU A 73 -10.83 9.93 1.03
N ALA A 74 -11.21 8.74 1.52
CA ALA A 74 -10.47 8.09 2.60
C ALA A 74 -9.01 7.81 2.22
N GLN A 75 -8.73 7.42 0.98
CA GLN A 75 -7.37 7.22 0.48
C GLN A 75 -6.59 8.54 0.37
N LEU A 76 -7.22 9.61 -0.13
CA LEU A 76 -6.62 10.94 -0.18
C LEU A 76 -6.26 11.46 1.21
N ASP A 77 -7.17 11.30 2.17
CA ASP A 77 -6.97 11.70 3.57
C ASP A 77 -5.85 10.88 4.23
N LEU A 78 -5.80 9.56 3.97
CA LEU A 78 -4.71 8.72 4.44
C LEU A 78 -3.36 9.21 3.93
N ILE A 79 -3.27 9.46 2.62
CA ILE A 79 -2.05 9.93 1.97
C ILE A 79 -1.62 11.27 2.57
N ARG A 80 -2.52 12.27 2.61
CA ARG A 80 -2.21 13.60 3.14
C ARG A 80 -1.79 13.57 4.61
N SER A 81 -2.55 12.87 5.46
CA SER A 81 -2.24 12.79 6.89
C SER A 81 -0.92 12.08 7.16
N THR A 82 -0.59 11.04 6.38
CA THR A 82 0.69 10.33 6.51
C THR A 82 1.87 11.20 6.11
N TYR A 83 1.76 11.96 5.01
CA TYR A 83 2.79 12.92 4.61
C TYR A 83 2.98 14.02 5.67
N LEU A 84 1.88 14.58 6.16
CA LEU A 84 1.92 15.60 7.20
C LEU A 84 2.59 15.09 8.48
N ALA A 85 2.21 13.90 8.96
CA ALA A 85 2.79 13.28 10.16
C ALA A 85 4.27 12.91 9.99
N ALA A 86 4.70 12.63 8.76
CA ALA A 86 6.10 12.38 8.40
C ALA A 86 6.89 13.68 8.13
N GLU A 87 6.25 14.85 8.23
CA GLU A 87 6.82 16.16 7.89
C GLU A 87 7.35 16.21 6.45
N LEU A 88 6.65 15.56 5.51
CA LEU A 88 6.98 15.49 4.09
C LEU A 88 6.00 16.29 3.24
N SER A 89 6.52 16.91 2.18
CA SER A 89 5.75 17.44 1.06
C SER A 89 5.56 16.39 -0.03
N PHE A 90 4.57 16.56 -0.90
CA PHE A 90 4.40 15.70 -2.07
C PHE A 90 5.54 15.80 -3.09
N ALA A 91 6.35 16.86 -3.05
CA ALA A 91 7.52 16.99 -3.91
C ALA A 91 8.72 16.17 -3.44
N ASP A 92 8.68 15.66 -2.20
CA ASP A 92 9.74 14.80 -1.64
C ASP A 92 9.64 13.36 -2.15
N THR A 93 8.56 13.01 -2.85
CA THR A 93 8.37 11.72 -3.52
C THR A 93 8.37 11.89 -5.04
N GLY A 94 9.13 11.02 -5.72
CA GLY A 94 9.30 10.99 -7.18
C GLY A 94 8.80 9.70 -7.81
#